data_AF-A0A914NB52-F1
#
_entry.id   AF-A0A914NB52-F1
#
_cell.length_a   1.000
_cell.length_b   1.000
_cell.length_c   1.000
_cell.angle_alpha   90.00
_cell.angle_beta   90.00
_cell.angle_gamma   90.00
#
_symmetry.space_group_name_H-M   'P 1'
#
loop_
_entity.id
_entity.type
_entity.pdbx_description
1 polymer ?
#
loop_
_entity_poly.entity_id
_entity_poly.type
_entity_poly.pdbx_seq_one_letter_code
_entity_poly.pdbx_strand_id
1 'polypeptide(L)'
;MMKKENNFVYFENDELQMLKMFYSFGSSEDDGNIFIVIFLPKERFGLQKMIKNLNGEKFFKLLERGYTSEVHVHLPKFKFESTHDLKDVLIKLGINSAFENANFSKITIDKPLKIDKVVQKAFIELNEEGTEAVATTFDEYVEEEGRWQPPSFVANHPFTFMIVKKTEILFCGIFQG
;
A
#
# COMPACT_ATOMS: atom_id res chain seq x y z
N MET A 1 -10.66 -3.36 15.37
CA MET A 1 -9.19 -3.27 15.24
C MET A 1 -8.67 -4.70 15.39
N MET A 2 -7.92 -5.19 14.42
CA MET A 2 -7.26 -6.50 14.50
C MET A 2 -6.06 -6.38 15.43
N LYS A 3 -5.82 -7.43 16.23
CA LYS A 3 -4.67 -7.54 17.12
C LYS A 3 -3.89 -8.80 16.76
N LYS A 4 -2.60 -8.67 16.48
CA LYS A 4 -1.72 -9.79 16.14
C LYS A 4 -0.38 -9.62 16.82
N GLU A 5 0.19 -10.74 17.24
CA GLU A 5 1.56 -10.87 17.74
C GLU A 5 2.18 -11.99 16.92
N ASN A 6 3.09 -11.61 16.02
CA ASN A 6 3.76 -12.52 15.11
C ASN A 6 4.99 -11.84 14.51
N ASN A 7 5.78 -12.61 13.75
CA ASN A 7 6.88 -12.13 12.95
C ASN A 7 6.39 -11.38 11.70
N PHE A 8 6.75 -10.10 11.60
CA PHE A 8 6.47 -9.25 10.45
C PHE A 8 7.75 -8.59 9.96
N VAL A 9 7.73 -8.12 8.71
CA VAL A 9 8.79 -7.21 8.25
C VAL A 9 8.48 -5.81 8.77
N TYR A 10 9.34 -5.31 9.64
CA TYR A 10 9.16 -4.06 10.37
C TYR A 10 10.36 -3.14 10.21
N PHE A 11 10.10 -1.84 10.32
CA PHE A 11 11.13 -0.82 10.39
C PHE A 11 10.58 0.40 11.13
N GLU A 12 11.43 1.12 11.86
CA GLU A 12 11.09 2.44 12.36
C GLU A 12 12.29 3.39 12.40
N ASN A 13 12.00 4.69 12.37
CA ASN A 13 12.93 5.77 12.65
C ASN A 13 12.21 6.87 13.45
N ASP A 14 12.81 8.05 13.56
CA ASP A 14 12.21 9.17 14.29
C ASP A 14 10.94 9.73 13.64
N GLU A 15 10.69 9.42 12.36
CA GLU A 15 9.59 10.00 11.58
C GLU A 15 8.39 9.07 11.41
N LEU A 16 8.62 7.75 11.28
CA LEU A 16 7.59 6.78 10.94
C LEU A 16 7.89 5.37 11.47
N GLN A 17 6.84 4.55 11.48
CA GLN A 17 6.90 3.08 11.55
C GLN A 17 6.42 2.51 10.21
N MET A 18 7.03 1.41 9.78
CA MET A 18 6.65 0.63 8.62
C MET A 18 6.31 -0.80 9.04
N LEU A 19 5.16 -1.30 8.59
CA LEU A 19 4.76 -2.69 8.74
C LEU A 19 4.50 -3.28 7.35
N LYS A 20 5.13 -4.41 7.03
CA LYS A 20 4.93 -5.15 5.80
C LYS A 20 4.41 -6.55 6.11
N MET A 21 3.30 -6.89 5.48
CA MET A 21 2.62 -8.19 5.60
C MET A 21 2.46 -8.78 4.20
N PHE A 22 2.94 -9.99 4.00
CA PHE A 22 2.73 -10.70 2.75
C PHE A 22 1.26 -11.14 2.62
N TYR A 23 0.83 -11.51 1.42
CA TYR A 23 -0.41 -12.25 1.21
C TYR A 23 -0.04 -13.70 0.90
N SER A 24 -0.80 -14.64 1.45
CA SER A 24 -0.74 -16.05 1.07
C SER A 24 -1.72 -16.30 -0.08
N PHE A 25 -1.23 -16.40 -1.31
CA PHE A 25 -1.99 -17.02 -2.39
C PHE A 25 -1.58 -18.48 -2.48
N GLY A 26 -2.57 -19.37 -2.61
CA GLY A 26 -2.36 -20.82 -2.54
C GLY A 26 -1.31 -21.30 -3.54
N SER A 27 -0.17 -21.77 -3.02
CA SER A 27 0.74 -22.76 -3.62
C SER A 27 0.85 -22.74 -5.15
N SER A 28 1.30 -21.64 -5.73
CA SER A 28 1.89 -21.65 -7.07
C SER A 28 3.16 -20.80 -7.07
N GLU A 29 4.28 -21.36 -7.54
CA GLU A 29 5.61 -20.71 -7.53
C GLU A 29 5.67 -19.43 -8.41
N ASP A 30 4.60 -19.14 -9.18
CA ASP A 30 4.45 -17.95 -10.02
C ASP A 30 3.70 -16.77 -9.35
N ASP A 31 3.13 -16.97 -8.16
CA ASP A 31 2.46 -15.92 -7.37
C ASP A 31 3.48 -15.05 -6.64
N GLY A 32 4.32 -14.34 -7.40
CA GLY A 32 5.39 -13.51 -6.86
C GLY A 32 4.93 -12.66 -5.67
N ASN A 33 5.66 -12.76 -4.56
CA ASN A 33 5.44 -12.12 -3.25
C ASN A 33 4.59 -10.83 -3.33
N ILE A 34 3.27 -10.97 -3.21
CA ILE A 34 2.38 -9.84 -3.03
C ILE A 34 2.39 -9.49 -1.55
N PHE A 35 2.52 -8.21 -1.23
CA PHE A 35 2.48 -7.75 0.14
C PHE A 35 1.78 -6.41 0.25
N ILE A 36 1.16 -6.18 1.40
CA ILE A 36 0.76 -4.84 1.84
C ILE A 36 1.87 -4.26 2.70
N VAL A 37 2.22 -3.01 2.43
CA VAL A 37 3.09 -2.20 3.29
C VAL A 37 2.29 -1.01 3.81
N ILE A 38 2.47 -0.71 5.09
CA ILE A 38 1.80 0.37 5.80
C ILE A 38 2.86 1.28 6.38
N PHE A 39 2.78 2.58 6.07
CA PHE A 39 3.60 3.62 6.67
C PHE A 39 2.75 4.46 7.61
N LEU A 40 3.07 4.38 8.90
CA LEU A 40 2.42 5.09 9.97
C LEU A 40 3.38 6.21 10.45
N PRO A 41 3.06 7.49 10.22
CA PRO A 41 3.83 8.59 10.78
C PRO A 41 3.90 8.48 12.32
N LYS A 42 4.99 8.87 12.97
CA LYS A 42 5.00 8.96 14.45
C LYS A 42 4.21 10.18 14.94
N GLU A 43 4.23 11.26 14.16
CA GLU A 43 3.37 12.42 14.40
C GLU A 43 1.92 12.13 13.98
N ARG A 44 0.97 12.24 14.90
CA ARG A 44 -0.47 11.96 14.65
C ARG A 44 -1.06 12.66 13.42
N PHE A 45 -0.57 13.86 13.09
CA PHE A 45 -1.01 14.66 11.94
C PHE A 45 0.07 14.79 10.85
N GLY A 46 1.12 13.97 10.91
CA GLY A 46 2.29 14.02 10.03
C GLY A 46 2.07 13.43 8.63
N LEU A 47 0.94 12.76 8.39
CA LEU A 47 0.71 12.01 7.13
C LEU A 47 0.84 12.89 5.88
N GLN A 48 0.25 14.09 5.87
CA GLN A 48 0.33 14.96 4.70
C GLN A 48 1.77 15.41 4.41
N LYS A 49 2.55 15.70 5.47
CA LYS A 49 3.97 16.05 5.36
C LYS A 49 4.77 14.86 4.82
N MET A 50 4.49 13.65 5.32
CA MET A 50 5.12 12.42 4.85
C MET A 50 4.84 12.17 3.36
N ILE A 51 3.57 12.25 2.92
CA ILE A 51 3.18 12.01 1.53
C ILE A 51 3.81 13.03 0.57
N LYS A 52 3.84 14.32 0.93
CA LYS A 52 4.49 15.35 0.11
C LYS A 52 5.98 15.09 -0.11
N ASN A 53 6.63 14.43 0.85
CA ASN A 53 8.04 14.09 0.79
C ASN A 53 8.32 12.70 0.21
N LEU A 54 7.29 11.88 0.00
CA LEU A 54 7.38 10.53 -0.53
C LEU A 54 7.42 10.57 -2.06
N ASN A 55 8.32 9.81 -2.66
CA ASN A 55 8.39 9.56 -4.09
C ASN A 55 8.77 8.09 -4.33
N GLY A 56 8.77 7.64 -5.59
CA GLY A 56 9.05 6.24 -5.92
C GLY A 56 10.40 5.76 -5.37
N GLU A 57 11.47 6.56 -5.53
CA GLU A 57 12.81 6.20 -5.03
C GLU A 57 12.85 6.04 -3.51
N LYS A 58 12.30 7.01 -2.77
CA LYS A 58 12.25 6.97 -1.31
C LYS A 58 11.39 5.82 -0.81
N PHE A 59 10.29 5.53 -1.50
CA PHE A 59 9.42 4.40 -1.18
C PHE A 59 10.18 3.07 -1.28
N PHE A 60 10.86 2.79 -2.40
CA PHE A 60 11.63 1.56 -2.54
C PHE A 60 12.80 1.48 -1.56
N LYS A 61 13.49 2.60 -1.31
CA LYS A 61 14.53 2.66 -0.27
C LYS A 61 13.99 2.35 1.13
N LEU A 62 12.79 2.83 1.48
CA LEU A 62 12.17 2.51 2.77
C LEU A 62 11.80 1.03 2.87
N LEU A 63 11.31 0.42 1.78
CA LEU A 63 10.99 -1.01 1.73
C LEU A 63 12.19 -1.91 2.01
N GLU A 64 13.39 -1.51 1.57
CA GLU A 64 14.64 -2.25 1.79
C GLU A 64 15.16 -2.18 3.23
N ARG A 65 14.62 -1.28 4.08
CA ARG A 65 15.07 -1.13 5.48
C ARG A 65 14.37 -2.08 6.46
N GLY A 66 13.38 -2.82 5.99
CA GLY A 66 12.63 -3.76 6.81
C GLY A 66 13.49 -4.93 7.30
N TYR A 67 13.32 -5.31 8.56
CA TYR A 67 13.86 -6.53 9.15
C TYR A 67 12.72 -7.37 9.72
N THR A 68 12.87 -8.69 9.74
CA THR A 68 11.89 -9.59 10.38
C THR A 68 12.05 -9.50 11.90
N SER A 69 10.95 -9.29 12.59
CA SER A 69 10.88 -9.25 14.06
C SER A 69 9.48 -9.61 14.51
N GLU A 70 9.34 -10.13 15.72
CA GLU A 70 8.05 -10.18 16.40
C GLU A 70 7.55 -8.74 16.62
N VAL A 71 6.27 -8.47 16.31
CA VAL A 71 5.66 -7.14 16.44
C VAL A 71 4.24 -7.27 17.00
N HIS A 72 3.89 -6.42 17.96
CA HIS A 72 2.52 -6.28 18.48
C HIS A 72 1.72 -5.32 17.57
N VAL A 73 0.93 -5.87 16.67
CA VAL A 73 0.19 -5.13 15.66
C VAL A 73 -1.25 -4.83 16.12
N HIS A 74 -1.62 -3.56 16.06
CA HIS A 74 -2.99 -3.07 16.21
C HIS A 74 -3.38 -2.29 14.96
N LEU A 75 -4.15 -2.91 14.07
CA LEU A 75 -4.49 -2.35 12.76
C LEU A 75 -6.01 -2.32 12.55
N PRO A 76 -6.63 -1.22 12.08
CA PRO A 76 -8.06 -1.21 11.82
C PRO A 76 -8.39 -2.15 10.66
N LYS A 77 -9.53 -2.86 10.78
CA LYS A 77 -10.17 -3.47 9.62
C LYS A 77 -10.77 -2.35 8.79
N PHE A 78 -10.63 -2.40 7.48
CA PHE A 78 -11.19 -1.37 6.62
C PHE A 78 -11.65 -1.90 5.28
N LYS A 79 -12.60 -1.18 4.70
CA LYS A 79 -13.17 -1.45 3.39
C LYS A 79 -13.28 -0.12 2.67
N PHE A 80 -12.64 -0.03 1.53
CA PHE A 80 -12.63 1.14 0.67
C PHE A 80 -13.27 0.79 -0.66
N GLU A 81 -14.21 1.64 -1.07
CA GLU A 81 -14.70 1.69 -2.43
C GLU A 81 -14.52 3.13 -2.93
N SER A 82 -13.84 3.28 -4.06
CA SER A 82 -13.55 4.60 -4.63
C SER A 82 -13.88 4.63 -6.11
N THR A 83 -14.53 5.70 -6.55
CA THR A 83 -14.75 6.01 -7.96
C THR A 83 -14.17 7.39 -8.23
N HIS A 84 -13.21 7.48 -9.15
CA HIS A 84 -12.56 8.73 -9.54
C HIS A 84 -12.74 8.98 -11.04
N ASP A 85 -13.14 10.20 -11.41
CA ASP A 85 -12.93 10.70 -12.77
C ASP A 85 -11.54 11.34 -12.84
N LEU A 86 -10.65 10.71 -13.60
CA LEU A 86 -9.25 11.08 -13.70
C LEU A 86 -8.99 12.17 -14.75
N LYS A 87 -10.02 12.65 -15.46
CA LYS A 87 -9.85 13.67 -16.51
C LYS A 87 -8.98 14.85 -16.08
N ASP A 88 -9.35 15.51 -14.98
CA ASP A 88 -8.63 16.70 -14.51
C ASP A 88 -7.21 16.37 -14.01
N VAL A 89 -7.01 15.17 -13.46
CA VAL A 89 -5.69 14.70 -13.02
C VAL A 89 -4.79 14.46 -14.22
N LEU A 90 -5.29 13.79 -15.26
CA LEU A 90 -4.54 13.49 -16.48
C LEU A 90 -4.19 14.77 -17.25
N ILE A 91 -5.10 15.75 -17.29
CA ILE A 91 -4.85 17.10 -17.83
C ILE A 91 -3.71 17.78 -17.05
N LYS A 92 -3.77 17.78 -15.71
CA LYS A 92 -2.70 18.34 -14.86
C LYS A 92 -1.35 17.63 -15.04
N LEU A 93 -1.36 16.36 -15.41
CA LEU A 93 -0.17 15.57 -15.75
C LEU A 93 0.32 15.78 -17.20
N GLY A 94 -0.37 16.60 -17.99
CA GLY A 94 0.05 17.00 -19.34
C GLY A 94 -0.68 16.28 -20.48
N ILE A 95 -1.61 15.38 -20.20
CA ILE A 95 -2.39 14.64 -21.21
C ILE A 95 -3.58 15.51 -21.66
N ASN A 96 -3.31 16.67 -22.24
CA ASN A 96 -4.36 17.62 -22.63
C ASN A 96 -4.98 17.27 -23.99
N SER A 97 -4.15 16.85 -24.95
CA SER A 97 -4.58 16.62 -26.33
C SER A 97 -5.67 15.56 -26.43
N ALA A 98 -5.66 14.54 -25.57
CA ALA A 98 -6.66 13.47 -25.57
C ALA A 98 -8.10 13.96 -25.28
N PHE A 99 -8.27 15.11 -24.62
CA PHE A 99 -9.57 15.65 -24.21
C PHE A 99 -10.04 16.85 -25.06
N GLU A 100 -9.14 17.49 -25.80
CA GLU A 100 -9.42 18.70 -26.59
C GLU A 100 -9.18 18.46 -28.09
N ASN A 101 -7.90 18.50 -28.50
CA ASN A 101 -7.46 18.38 -29.89
C ASN A 101 -6.96 16.96 -30.19
N ALA A 102 -7.81 15.97 -29.92
CA ALA A 102 -7.40 14.58 -29.94
C ALA A 102 -7.22 14.04 -31.37
N ASN A 103 -6.15 13.27 -31.58
CA ASN A 103 -5.94 12.51 -32.80
C ASN A 103 -5.98 11.01 -32.48
N PHE A 104 -7.17 10.43 -32.59
CA PHE A 104 -7.41 8.99 -32.47
C PHE A 104 -7.67 8.31 -33.82
N SER A 105 -7.07 8.82 -34.90
CA SER A 105 -7.21 8.25 -36.25
C SER A 105 -6.81 6.77 -36.36
N LYS A 106 -5.94 6.29 -35.46
CA LYS A 106 -5.57 4.87 -35.34
C LYS A 106 -6.67 3.98 -34.74
N ILE A 107 -7.72 4.56 -34.17
CA ILE A 107 -8.91 3.84 -33.66
C ILE A 107 -10.00 3.85 -34.74
N THR A 108 -10.27 5.00 -35.34
CA THR A 108 -11.22 5.15 -36.46
C THR A 108 -10.90 6.40 -37.28
N ILE A 109 -11.19 6.35 -38.59
CA ILE A 109 -11.08 7.49 -39.51
C ILE A 109 -12.44 8.11 -39.82
N ASP A 110 -13.55 7.47 -39.43
CA ASP A 110 -14.90 7.85 -39.87
C ASP A 110 -15.39 9.14 -39.21
N LYS A 111 -14.88 9.44 -38.00
CA LYS A 111 -15.23 10.63 -37.24
C LYS A 111 -14.11 11.02 -36.26
N PRO A 112 -13.99 12.32 -35.95
CA PRO A 112 -13.10 12.76 -34.88
C PRO A 112 -13.59 12.20 -33.53
N LEU A 113 -12.67 11.60 -32.77
CA LEU A 113 -12.91 11.13 -31.41
C LEU A 113 -12.10 11.96 -30.41
N LYS A 114 -12.61 12.07 -29.19
CA LYS A 114 -11.89 12.58 -28.03
C LYS A 114 -12.33 11.82 -26.78
N ILE A 115 -11.51 11.81 -25.74
CA ILE A 115 -11.88 11.26 -24.44
C ILE A 115 -12.79 12.27 -23.74
N ASP A 116 -13.96 11.82 -23.29
CA ASP A 116 -14.83 12.65 -22.45
C ASP A 116 -14.49 12.49 -20.96
N LYS A 117 -14.39 11.24 -20.48
CA LYS A 117 -14.09 10.89 -19.09
C LYS A 117 -13.16 9.69 -18.99
N VAL A 118 -12.44 9.61 -17.87
CA VAL A 118 -11.63 8.42 -17.52
C VAL A 118 -12.01 8.00 -16.12
N VAL A 119 -12.90 7.01 -16.01
CA VAL A 119 -13.42 6.57 -14.71
C VAL A 119 -12.62 5.38 -14.19
N GLN A 120 -11.96 5.56 -13.04
CA GLN A 120 -11.31 4.49 -12.29
C GLN A 120 -12.18 4.12 -11.09
N LYS A 121 -12.56 2.84 -10.99
CA LYS A 121 -13.22 2.27 -9.82
C LYS A 121 -12.29 1.27 -9.15
N ALA A 122 -12.14 1.37 -7.84
CA ALA A 122 -11.29 0.48 -7.06
C ALA A 122 -11.99 0.08 -5.77
N PHE A 123 -11.68 -1.15 -5.33
CA PHE A 123 -12.21 -1.74 -4.12
C PHE A 123 -11.07 -2.43 -3.36
N ILE A 124 -10.95 -2.15 -2.07
CA ILE A 124 -9.95 -2.77 -1.19
C ILE A 124 -10.63 -3.13 0.12
N GLU A 125 -10.46 -4.36 0.57
CA GLU A 125 -10.92 -4.81 1.89
C GLU A 125 -9.75 -5.46 2.62
N LEU A 126 -9.46 -4.96 3.82
CA LEU A 126 -8.46 -5.53 4.72
C LEU A 126 -9.17 -6.12 5.94
N ASN A 127 -9.11 -7.45 6.05
CA ASN A 127 -9.67 -8.24 7.13
C ASN A 127 -8.61 -9.15 7.77
N GLU A 128 -9.01 -9.93 8.78
CA GLU A 128 -8.11 -10.81 9.53
C GLU A 128 -7.68 -12.04 8.72
N GLU A 129 -8.59 -12.63 7.92
CA GLU A 129 -8.35 -13.87 7.16
C GLU A 129 -7.23 -13.71 6.12
N GLY A 130 -7.23 -12.61 5.35
CA GLY A 130 -6.21 -12.35 4.33
C GLY A 130 -4.81 -12.07 4.89
N THR A 131 -4.68 -11.89 6.20
CA THR A 131 -3.42 -11.65 6.90
C THR A 131 -3.07 -12.76 7.90
N GLU A 132 -3.92 -13.79 8.06
CA GLU A 132 -3.77 -14.87 9.05
C GLU A 132 -2.82 -15.96 8.56
N ALA A 133 -2.93 -16.38 7.31
CA ALA A 133 -2.07 -17.41 6.73
C ALA A 133 -0.59 -16.97 6.54
N VAL A 134 -0.26 -15.70 6.76
CA VAL A 134 1.12 -15.18 6.72
C VAL A 134 1.82 -15.34 8.07
N ALA A 135 1.06 -15.23 9.17
CA ALA A 135 1.58 -15.40 10.52
C ALA A 135 2.19 -16.81 10.71
N THR A 136 1.47 -17.85 10.27
CA THR A 136 1.91 -19.25 10.39
C THR A 136 3.21 -19.55 9.65
N THR A 137 3.48 -18.91 8.51
CA THR A 137 4.71 -19.15 7.74
C THR A 137 5.97 -18.53 8.37
N PHE A 138 5.82 -17.52 9.23
CA PHE A 138 6.95 -16.88 9.91
C PHE A 138 7.21 -17.44 11.32
N ASP A 139 6.28 -18.21 11.88
CA ASP A 139 6.45 -18.88 13.18
C ASP A 139 7.54 -19.98 13.15
N GLU A 140 8.00 -20.42 11.97
CA GLU A 140 9.07 -21.43 11.84
C GLU A 140 10.51 -20.86 12.02
N TYR A 141 10.68 -19.54 12.16
CA TYR A 141 11.99 -18.90 12.30
C TYR A 141 12.26 -18.35 13.72
N VAL A 142 12.88 -19.22 14.53
CA VAL A 142 13.75 -19.06 15.73
C VAL A 142 13.48 -17.93 16.75
N GLU A 143 13.22 -18.35 17.99
CA GLU A 143 13.37 -17.56 19.24
C GLU A 143 14.86 -17.40 19.64
N GLU A 144 15.29 -16.16 19.94
CA GLU A 144 16.40 -15.92 20.87
C GLU A 144 15.84 -15.41 22.20
N GLU A 145 16.10 -16.14 23.28
CA GLU A 145 15.72 -15.74 24.64
C GLU A 145 16.50 -14.50 25.10
N GLY A 146 15.80 -13.36 25.15
CA GLY A 146 16.28 -12.14 25.76
C GLY A 146 15.11 -11.30 26.25
N ARG A 147 15.31 -10.45 27.27
CA ARG A 147 14.32 -9.48 27.75
C ARG A 147 14.12 -8.35 26.73
N TRP A 148 13.75 -8.68 25.51
CA TRP A 148 13.44 -7.72 24.45
C TRP A 148 11.92 -7.64 24.36
N GLN A 149 11.36 -6.47 24.58
CA GLN A 149 9.93 -6.27 24.38
C GLN A 149 9.69 -6.04 22.89
N PRO A 150 8.84 -6.84 22.23
CA PRO A 150 8.52 -6.65 20.82
C PRO A 150 8.01 -5.22 20.57
N PRO A 151 8.42 -4.57 19.47
CA PRO A 151 7.88 -3.27 19.08
C PRO A 151 6.37 -3.35 18.88
N SER A 152 5.69 -2.25 19.22
CA SER A 152 4.25 -2.11 19.01
C SER A 152 3.96 -1.24 17.78
N PHE A 153 3.21 -1.78 16.82
CA PHE A 153 2.68 -1.03 15.68
C PHE A 153 1.19 -0.74 15.91
N VAL A 154 0.86 0.50 16.28
CA VAL A 154 -0.52 0.89 16.63
C VAL A 154 -1.07 1.93 15.66
N ALA A 155 -1.78 1.48 14.64
CA ALA A 155 -2.39 2.34 13.62
C ALA A 155 -3.71 2.96 14.11
N ASN A 156 -3.60 3.90 15.06
CA ASN A 156 -4.71 4.62 15.67
C ASN A 156 -4.90 6.06 15.15
N HIS A 157 -4.25 6.39 14.03
CA HIS A 157 -4.31 7.67 13.37
C HIS A 157 -3.97 7.50 11.87
N PRO A 158 -4.12 8.56 11.04
CA PRO A 158 -4.00 8.41 9.60
C PRO A 158 -2.66 7.84 9.13
N PHE A 159 -2.73 6.85 8.24
CA PHE A 159 -1.58 6.20 7.62
C PHE A 159 -1.78 6.04 6.11
N THR A 160 -0.70 5.73 5.39
CA THR A 160 -0.77 5.33 3.99
C THR A 160 -0.38 3.87 3.85
N PHE A 161 -0.97 3.20 2.85
CA PHE A 161 -0.66 1.82 2.55
C PHE A 161 -0.49 1.63 1.04
N MET A 162 0.27 0.62 0.67
CA MET A 162 0.48 0.19 -0.71
C MET A 162 0.42 -1.33 -0.80
N ILE A 163 -0.17 -1.85 -1.88
CA ILE A 163 -0.12 -3.27 -2.21
C ILE A 163 0.85 -3.43 -3.39
N VAL A 164 1.85 -4.27 -3.21
CA VAL A 164 2.98 -4.40 -4.15
C VAL A 164 3.14 -5.85 -4.56
N LYS A 165 3.37 -6.11 -5.84
CA LYS A 165 3.81 -7.39 -6.38
C LYS A 165 5.21 -7.23 -6.96
N LYS A 166 6.22 -7.89 -6.36
CA LYS A 166 7.64 -7.69 -6.69
C LYS A 166 8.04 -6.20 -6.55
N THR A 167 8.01 -5.44 -7.65
CA THR A 167 8.30 -3.99 -7.71
C THR A 167 7.15 -3.17 -8.29
N GLU A 168 6.01 -3.79 -8.57
CA GLU A 168 4.83 -3.12 -9.15
C GLU A 168 3.86 -2.71 -8.04
N ILE A 169 3.53 -1.43 -7.99
CA ILE A 169 2.49 -0.92 -7.09
C ILE A 169 1.13 -1.21 -7.72
N LEU A 170 0.39 -2.14 -7.13
CA LEU A 170 -0.96 -2.51 -7.56
C LEU A 170 -2.01 -1.55 -7.03
N PHE A 171 -1.88 -1.17 -5.76
CA PHE A 171 -2.77 -0.23 -5.09
C PHE A 171 -1.98 0.70 -4.18
N CYS A 172 -2.49 1.92 -4.02
CA CYS A 172 -2.04 2.85 -2.99
C CYS A 172 -3.26 3.56 -2.39
N GLY A 173 -3.18 3.91 -1.12
CA GLY A 173 -4.29 4.54 -0.43
C GLY A 173 -3.89 5.24 0.86
N ILE A 174 -4.84 6.01 1.39
CA ILE A 174 -4.74 6.69 2.67
C ILE A 174 -5.90 6.23 3.53
N PHE A 175 -5.61 5.79 4.75
CA PHE A 175 -6.61 5.58 5.79
C PHE A 175 -6.67 6.83 6.68
N GLN A 176 -7.86 7.40 6.89
CA GLN A 176 -8.08 8.61 7.71
C GLN A 176 -8.99 8.38 8.93
N GLY A 177 -9.31 7.12 9.26
CA GLY A 177 -10.23 6.77 10.33
C GLY A 177 -9.69 6.97 11.74
#